data_AF-A0A1I2II11-F1
#
_entry.id   AF-A0A1I2II11-F1
#
_cell.length_a   1.000
_cell.length_b   1.000
_cell.length_c   1.000
_cell.angle_alpha   90.00
_cell.angle_beta   90.00
_cell.angle_gamma   90.00
#
_symmetry.space_group_name_H-M   'P 1'
#
loop_
_entity.id
_entity.type
_entity.pdbx_description
1 polymer ?
#
loop_
_entity_poly.entity_id
_entity_poly.type
_entity_poly.pdbx_seq_one_letter_code
_entity_poly.pdbx_strand_id
1 'polypeptide(L)'
;MNKYPIGVTPEARLNLIKKFDLSDTHHIDWEYIVADHSRLQEFIQSYKSFNWNVDEKYALMAIIVASYEDELQVCKEEKTIWNEIRSILITDLEIHIDTIIYWSLKEADLTSEEIEEGGFLITKRMIEVYEFCNILNLVGENRWDSYNS
;
A
#
# COMPACT_ATOMS: atom_id res chain seq x y z
N MET A 1 21.06 0.40 -6.37
CA MET A 1 19.70 0.38 -6.98
C MET A 1 18.81 0.00 -5.82
N ASN A 2 17.80 0.80 -5.47
CA ASN A 2 16.99 0.53 -4.29
C ASN A 2 16.45 -0.91 -4.33
N LYS A 3 16.66 -1.67 -3.25
CA LYS A 3 16.25 -3.07 -3.17
C LYS A 3 14.73 -3.25 -3.28
N TYR A 4 13.97 -2.23 -2.86
CA TYR A 4 12.51 -2.22 -2.90
C TYR A 4 12.00 -0.98 -3.65
N PRO A 5 10.85 -1.05 -4.35
CA PRO A 5 10.23 0.11 -4.98
C PRO A 5 9.91 1.20 -3.95
N ILE A 6 10.10 2.46 -4.34
CA ILE A 6 9.71 3.62 -3.54
C ILE A 6 8.90 4.55 -4.44
N GLY A 7 7.60 4.62 -4.18
CA GLY A 7 6.69 5.50 -4.90
C GLY A 7 6.25 5.00 -6.29
N VAL A 8 5.21 5.64 -6.81
CA VAL A 8 4.62 5.32 -8.11
C VAL A 8 5.45 5.90 -9.24
N THR A 9 5.91 5.06 -10.18
CA THR A 9 6.65 5.54 -11.35
C THR A 9 5.70 6.14 -12.40
N PRO A 10 6.16 7.11 -13.22
CA PRO A 10 5.33 7.68 -14.29
C PRO A 10 4.80 6.64 -15.28
N GLU A 11 5.60 5.62 -15.61
CA GLU A 11 5.19 4.56 -16.55
C GLU A 11 4.09 3.67 -15.95
N ALA A 12 4.26 3.21 -14.71
CA ALA A 12 3.24 2.43 -14.00
C ALA A 12 1.92 3.22 -13.91
N ARG A 13 1.99 4.51 -13.55
CA ARG A 13 0.83 5.41 -13.51
C ARG A 13 0.10 5.47 -14.85
N LEU A 14 0.80 5.71 -15.95
CA LEU A 14 0.20 5.79 -17.28
C LEU A 14 -0.45 4.47 -17.72
N ASN A 15 0.18 3.34 -17.38
CA ASN A 15 -0.40 2.02 -17.69
C ASN A 15 -1.67 1.75 -16.88
N LEU A 16 -1.70 2.11 -15.59
CA LEU A 16 -2.89 1.99 -14.75
C LEU A 16 -4.02 2.93 -15.19
N ILE A 17 -3.71 4.19 -15.53
CA ILE A 17 -4.66 5.14 -16.13
C ILE A 17 -5.35 4.52 -17.33
N LYS A 18 -4.58 3.99 -18.28
CA LYS A 18 -5.11 3.35 -19.48
C LYS A 18 -5.91 2.08 -19.17
N LYS A 19 -5.45 1.28 -18.20
CA LYS A 19 -6.09 0.00 -17.85
C LYS A 19 -7.46 0.19 -17.23
N PHE A 20 -7.55 1.12 -16.30
CA PHE A 20 -8.69 1.28 -15.39
C PHE A 20 -9.51 2.54 -15.70
N ASP A 21 -9.18 3.28 -16.76
CA ASP A 21 -9.83 4.54 -17.13
C ASP A 21 -9.83 5.55 -15.96
N LEU A 22 -8.65 5.72 -15.33
CA LEU A 22 -8.48 6.62 -14.19
C LEU A 22 -8.18 8.05 -14.67
N SER A 23 -8.44 9.04 -13.82
CA SER A 23 -8.11 10.43 -14.13
C SER A 23 -6.60 10.67 -14.16
N ASP A 24 -6.13 11.52 -15.08
CA ASP A 24 -4.72 11.87 -15.21
C ASP A 24 -4.42 13.27 -14.65
N THR A 25 -4.44 13.38 -13.32
CA THR A 25 -4.30 14.66 -12.62
C THR A 25 -2.86 15.14 -12.41
N HIS A 26 -1.84 14.38 -12.88
CA HIS A 26 -0.40 14.71 -12.75
C HIS A 26 0.04 15.13 -11.33
N HIS A 27 -0.63 14.62 -10.29
CA HIS A 27 -0.34 14.93 -8.90
C HIS A 27 0.70 13.97 -8.31
N ILE A 28 1.46 14.44 -7.31
CA ILE A 28 2.51 13.64 -6.66
C ILE A 28 1.93 12.45 -5.86
N ASP A 29 0.74 12.65 -5.28
CA ASP A 29 -0.03 11.67 -4.51
C ASP A 29 -1.23 11.14 -5.33
N TRP A 30 -1.01 10.85 -6.61
CA TRP A 30 -2.07 10.52 -7.57
C TRP A 30 -2.92 9.32 -7.14
N GLU A 31 -2.30 8.31 -6.53
CA GLU A 31 -2.95 7.10 -6.04
C GLU A 31 -4.06 7.36 -5.02
N TYR A 32 -3.95 8.44 -4.23
CA TYR A 32 -4.97 8.85 -3.26
C TYR A 32 -6.12 9.61 -3.94
N ILE A 33 -5.84 10.30 -5.05
CA ILE A 33 -6.87 11.02 -5.82
C ILE A 33 -7.76 10.06 -6.60
N VAL A 34 -7.17 8.96 -7.10
CA VAL A 34 -7.89 7.94 -7.88
C VAL A 34 -8.36 6.76 -7.03
N ALA A 35 -8.08 6.80 -5.72
CA ALA A 35 -8.65 5.85 -4.77
C ALA A 35 -10.18 5.89 -4.85
N ASP A 36 -10.77 4.71 -4.88
CA ASP A 36 -12.23 4.56 -5.01
C ASP A 36 -12.64 3.23 -4.37
N HIS A 37 -13.23 3.34 -3.18
CA HIS A 37 -13.71 2.19 -2.43
C HIS A 37 -14.73 1.33 -3.22
N SER A 38 -15.50 1.93 -4.13
CA SER A 38 -16.48 1.22 -4.96
C SER A 38 -15.84 0.32 -6.03
N ARG A 39 -14.56 0.57 -6.37
CA ARG A 39 -13.77 -0.19 -7.36
C ARG A 39 -12.75 -1.13 -6.72
N LEU A 40 -12.70 -1.21 -5.39
CA LEU A 40 -11.69 -1.97 -4.66
C LEU A 40 -11.60 -3.45 -5.10
N GLN A 41 -12.76 -4.09 -5.32
CA GLN A 41 -12.82 -5.47 -5.82
C GLN A 41 -12.23 -5.62 -7.24
N GLU A 42 -12.47 -4.65 -8.12
CA GLU A 42 -11.89 -4.64 -9.47
C GLU A 42 -10.36 -4.58 -9.40
N PHE A 43 -9.81 -3.68 -8.57
CA PHE A 43 -8.38 -3.51 -8.40
C PHE A 43 -7.72 -4.78 -7.84
N ILE A 44 -8.30 -5.39 -6.79
CA ILE A 44 -7.78 -6.62 -6.18
C ILE A 44 -7.81 -7.79 -7.18
N GLN A 45 -8.92 -7.98 -7.90
CA GLN A 45 -9.04 -9.03 -8.90
C GLN A 45 -8.03 -8.84 -10.04
N SER A 46 -7.84 -7.60 -10.48
CA SER A 46 -6.87 -7.26 -11.51
C SER A 46 -5.43 -7.51 -11.05
N TYR A 47 -5.10 -7.19 -9.79
CA TYR A 47 -3.79 -7.47 -9.21
C TYR A 47 -3.46 -8.98 -9.30
N LYS A 48 -4.43 -9.84 -8.98
CA LYS A 48 -4.26 -11.31 -8.96
C LYS A 48 -4.27 -11.95 -10.36
N SER A 49 -4.94 -11.34 -11.32
CA SER A 49 -5.26 -11.98 -12.61
C SER A 49 -4.33 -11.58 -13.76
N PHE A 50 -3.67 -10.42 -13.66
CA PHE A 50 -2.78 -9.92 -14.71
C PHE A 50 -1.31 -10.08 -14.34
N ASN A 51 -0.47 -10.21 -15.37
CA ASN A 51 0.98 -10.26 -15.23
C ASN A 51 1.57 -8.84 -15.21
N TRP A 52 1.34 -8.14 -14.11
CA TRP A 52 1.90 -6.82 -13.83
C TRP A 52 3.40 -6.89 -13.56
N ASN A 53 4.14 -5.87 -14.00
CA ASN A 53 5.53 -5.69 -13.57
C ASN A 53 5.60 -5.17 -12.12
N VAL A 54 6.81 -5.08 -11.55
CA VAL A 54 7.02 -4.70 -10.14
C VAL A 54 6.47 -3.29 -9.84
N ASP A 55 6.75 -2.31 -10.69
CA ASP A 55 6.30 -0.93 -10.49
C ASP A 55 4.78 -0.80 -10.62
N GLU A 56 4.17 -1.54 -11.56
CA GLU A 56 2.73 -1.62 -11.75
C GLU A 56 2.04 -2.29 -10.56
N LYS A 57 2.62 -3.36 -10.02
CA LYS A 57 2.15 -3.99 -8.78
C LYS A 57 2.21 -3.02 -7.61
N TYR A 58 3.33 -2.33 -7.43
CA TYR A 58 3.48 -1.32 -6.39
C TYR A 58 2.40 -0.25 -6.50
N ALA A 59 2.25 0.35 -7.69
CA ALA A 59 1.28 1.41 -7.93
C ALA A 59 -0.16 0.95 -7.74
N LEU A 60 -0.52 -0.25 -8.20
CA LEU A 60 -1.85 -0.81 -8.01
C LEU A 60 -2.13 -1.10 -6.53
N MET A 61 -1.15 -1.58 -5.77
CA MET A 61 -1.30 -1.77 -4.33
C MET A 61 -1.49 -0.45 -3.60
N ALA A 62 -0.80 0.62 -4.00
CA ALA A 62 -0.98 1.95 -3.41
C ALA A 62 -2.44 2.43 -3.57
N ILE A 63 -3.03 2.26 -4.75
CA ILE A 63 -4.46 2.55 -5.00
C ILE A 63 -5.37 1.64 -4.15
N ILE A 64 -5.08 0.34 -4.09
CA ILE A 64 -5.87 -0.63 -3.30
C ILE A 64 -5.91 -0.25 -1.82
N VAL A 65 -4.75 0.08 -1.23
CA VAL A 65 -4.66 0.44 0.19
C VAL A 65 -5.39 1.75 0.47
N ALA A 66 -5.18 2.78 -0.35
CA ALA A 66 -5.90 4.05 -0.22
C ALA A 66 -7.43 3.86 -0.38
N SER A 67 -7.85 3.05 -1.36
CA SER A 67 -9.28 2.74 -1.57
C SER A 67 -9.89 1.93 -0.42
N TYR A 68 -9.09 1.10 0.26
CA TYR A 68 -9.54 0.37 1.44
C TYR A 68 -9.62 1.26 2.69
N GLU A 69 -8.72 2.25 2.83
CA GLU A 69 -8.86 3.29 3.86
C GLU A 69 -10.20 4.03 3.69
N ASP A 70 -10.57 4.39 2.46
CA ASP A 70 -11.88 4.98 2.16
C ASP A 70 -13.04 4.02 2.51
N GLU A 71 -12.92 2.73 2.18
CA GLU A 71 -13.92 1.72 2.55
C GLU A 71 -14.10 1.62 4.07
N LEU A 72 -13.03 1.74 4.86
CA LEU A 72 -13.11 1.73 6.32
C LEU A 72 -13.85 2.94 6.90
N GLN A 73 -13.86 4.07 6.19
CA GLN A 73 -14.68 5.23 6.58
C GLN A 73 -16.17 4.94 6.41
N VAL A 74 -16.54 4.10 5.42
CA VAL A 74 -17.92 3.66 5.17
C VAL A 74 -18.31 2.49 6.09
N CYS A 75 -17.44 1.48 6.21
CA CYS A 75 -17.65 0.24 6.94
C CYS A 75 -16.39 -0.16 7.74
N LYS A 76 -16.33 0.29 9.01
CA LYS A 76 -15.16 0.11 9.90
C LYS A 76 -14.69 -1.34 10.08
N GLU A 77 -15.59 -2.31 9.92
CA GLU A 77 -15.34 -3.73 10.19
C GLU A 77 -15.26 -4.60 8.93
N GLU A 78 -14.98 -4.03 7.76
CA GLU A 78 -14.75 -4.86 6.58
C GLU A 78 -13.51 -5.75 6.82
N LYS A 79 -13.72 -7.06 6.92
CA LYS A 79 -12.66 -8.07 7.13
C LYS A 79 -12.39 -8.95 5.90
N THR A 80 -13.36 -9.09 5.00
CA THR A 80 -13.25 -10.02 3.87
C THR A 80 -12.23 -9.51 2.86
N ILE A 81 -12.37 -8.24 2.48
CA ILE A 81 -11.48 -7.54 1.57
C ILE A 81 -10.10 -7.39 2.21
N TRP A 82 -10.03 -7.10 3.51
CA TRP A 82 -8.75 -7.04 4.22
C TRP A 82 -7.95 -8.32 4.09
N ASN A 83 -8.58 -9.49 4.25
CA ASN A 83 -7.87 -10.77 4.14
C ASN A 83 -7.24 -10.96 2.76
N GLU A 84 -7.88 -10.43 1.70
CA GLU A 84 -7.31 -10.46 0.35
C GLU A 84 -6.12 -9.51 0.21
N ILE A 85 -6.25 -8.27 0.70
CA ILE A 85 -5.16 -7.28 0.69
C ILE A 85 -3.97 -7.81 1.49
N ARG A 86 -4.20 -8.28 2.72
CA ARG A 86 -3.21 -8.90 3.59
C ARG A 86 -2.49 -10.06 2.90
N SER A 87 -3.23 -10.93 2.22
CA SER A 87 -2.64 -12.05 1.49
C SER A 87 -1.68 -11.57 0.40
N ILE A 88 -2.03 -10.51 -0.33
CA ILE A 88 -1.16 -9.94 -1.37
C ILE A 88 0.08 -9.29 -0.74
N LEU A 89 -0.10 -8.47 0.30
CA LEU A 89 1.01 -7.80 1.01
C LEU A 89 2.04 -8.80 1.54
N ILE A 90 1.59 -9.96 2.02
CA ILE A 90 2.49 -11.01 2.52
C ILE A 90 3.14 -11.79 1.36
N THR A 91 2.39 -12.08 0.30
CA THR A 91 2.89 -12.90 -0.82
C THR A 91 3.92 -12.15 -1.66
N ASP A 92 3.65 -10.87 -1.94
CA ASP A 92 4.52 -9.98 -2.71
C ASP A 92 5.27 -9.01 -1.77
N LEU A 93 5.69 -9.49 -0.59
CA LEU A 93 6.24 -8.67 0.50
C LEU A 93 7.35 -7.72 0.04
N GLU A 94 8.34 -8.20 -0.70
CA GLU A 94 9.46 -7.36 -1.14
C GLU A 94 9.04 -6.18 -2.02
N ILE A 95 7.90 -6.28 -2.71
CA ILE A 95 7.35 -5.18 -3.50
C ILE A 95 6.71 -4.13 -2.58
N HIS A 96 6.08 -4.56 -1.49
CA HIS A 96 5.18 -3.73 -0.67
C HIS A 96 5.70 -3.35 0.72
N ILE A 97 6.97 -3.62 1.01
CA ILE A 97 7.61 -3.23 2.28
C ILE A 97 7.39 -1.73 2.56
N ASP A 98 7.60 -0.86 1.56
CA ASP A 98 7.43 0.58 1.74
C ASP A 98 5.98 0.96 2.07
N THR A 99 5.01 0.37 1.37
CA THR A 99 3.58 0.54 1.65
C THR A 99 3.24 0.11 3.07
N ILE A 100 3.71 -1.06 3.52
CA ILE A 100 3.43 -1.56 4.88
C ILE A 100 4.04 -0.63 5.92
N ILE A 101 5.29 -0.19 5.72
CA ILE A 101 5.97 0.73 6.64
C ILE A 101 5.21 2.06 6.75
N TYR A 102 4.90 2.68 5.62
CA TYR A 102 4.21 3.97 5.58
C TYR A 102 2.86 3.91 6.31
N TRP A 103 2.01 2.95 5.93
CA TRP A 103 0.66 2.84 6.48
C TRP A 103 0.61 2.26 7.89
N SER A 104 1.69 1.62 8.37
CA SER A 104 1.80 1.21 9.77
C SER A 104 2.28 2.32 10.71
N LEU A 105 2.70 3.47 10.16
CA LEU A 105 3.29 4.59 10.90
C LEU A 105 4.49 4.19 11.77
N LYS A 106 5.15 3.05 11.51
CA LYS A 106 6.30 2.57 12.32
C LYS A 106 7.54 3.45 12.23
N GLU A 107 7.61 4.33 11.23
CA GLU A 107 8.65 5.36 11.13
C GLU A 107 8.25 6.71 11.72
N ALA A 108 6.98 6.90 12.01
CA ALA A 108 6.54 8.08 12.73
C ALA A 108 6.97 7.90 14.20
N ASP A 109 7.59 8.93 14.79
CA ASP A 109 7.90 8.95 16.22
C ASP A 109 6.62 9.23 17.01
N LEU A 110 5.69 8.27 16.95
CA LEU A 110 4.37 8.33 17.55
C LEU A 110 4.22 7.22 18.58
N THR A 111 3.64 7.58 19.71
CA THR A 111 3.18 6.66 20.74
C THR A 111 1.95 5.87 20.25
N SER A 112 1.65 4.75 20.91
CA SER A 112 0.43 4.00 20.65
C SER A 112 -0.84 4.84 20.84
N GLU A 113 -0.83 5.76 21.79
CA GLU A 113 -1.95 6.67 22.08
C GLU A 113 -2.17 7.65 20.91
N GLU A 114 -1.10 8.23 20.36
CA GLU A 114 -1.19 9.13 19.19
C GLU A 114 -1.66 8.40 17.93
N ILE A 115 -1.23 7.15 17.74
CA ILE A 115 -1.71 6.30 16.63
C ILE A 115 -3.21 6.01 16.79
N GLU A 116 -3.69 5.80 18.01
CA GLU A 116 -5.11 5.54 18.27
C GLU A 116 -6.00 6.76 18.06
N GLU A 117 -5.49 7.96 18.34
CA GLU A 117 -6.23 9.21 18.21
C GLU A 117 -6.19 9.81 16.80
N GLY A 118 -5.09 9.61 16.05
CA GLY A 118 -4.84 10.32 14.79
C GLY A 118 -4.28 9.48 13.64
N GLY A 119 -4.10 8.17 13.81
CA GLY A 119 -3.65 7.29 12.74
C GLY A 119 -4.73 7.03 11.67
N PHE A 120 -4.32 6.55 10.51
CA PHE A 120 -5.23 6.02 9.49
C PHE A 120 -6.04 4.84 10.06
N LEU A 121 -7.26 4.61 9.58
CA LEU A 121 -8.12 3.52 10.02
C LEU A 121 -7.49 2.14 9.75
N ILE A 122 -6.68 2.03 8.70
CA ILE A 122 -5.94 0.81 8.36
C ILE A 122 -4.69 0.59 9.22
N THR A 123 -4.21 1.60 9.96
CA THR A 123 -2.89 1.56 10.62
C THR A 123 -2.68 0.32 11.49
N LYS A 124 -3.65 -0.01 12.35
CA LYS A 124 -3.57 -1.19 13.22
C LYS A 124 -3.41 -2.49 12.43
N ARG A 125 -4.13 -2.62 11.32
CA ARG A 125 -4.04 -3.79 10.42
C ARG A 125 -2.67 -3.87 9.74
N MET A 126 -2.09 -2.73 9.36
CA MET A 126 -0.75 -2.69 8.77
C MET A 126 0.35 -2.99 9.79
N ILE A 127 0.19 -2.56 11.04
CA ILE A 127 1.09 -2.94 12.15
C ILE A 127 1.11 -4.46 12.32
N GLU A 128 -0.04 -5.13 12.27
CA GLU A 128 -0.10 -6.60 12.35
C GLU A 128 0.67 -7.28 11.21
N VAL A 129 0.60 -6.74 9.98
CA VAL A 129 1.39 -7.27 8.85
C VAL A 129 2.88 -7.02 9.05
N TYR A 130 3.25 -5.80 9.47
CA TYR A 130 4.62 -5.43 9.76
C TYR A 130 5.27 -6.38 10.77
N GLU A 131 4.57 -6.67 11.86
CA GLU A 131 5.03 -7.56 12.93
C GLU A 131 5.06 -9.01 12.49
N PHE A 132 4.00 -9.48 11.80
CA PHE A 132 3.93 -10.84 11.27
C PHE A 132 5.06 -11.16 10.28
N CYS A 133 5.38 -10.23 9.39
CA CYS A 133 6.45 -10.36 8.40
C CYS A 133 7.85 -10.05 8.95
N ASN A 134 7.93 -9.57 10.20
CA ASN A 134 9.19 -9.18 10.84
C ASN A 134 9.99 -8.16 10.02
N ILE A 135 9.31 -7.13 9.51
CA ILE A 135 9.87 -6.18 8.54
C ILE A 135 11.11 -5.47 9.10
N LEU A 136 11.15 -5.16 10.40
CA LEU A 136 12.32 -4.56 11.05
C LEU A 136 13.61 -5.36 10.79
N ASN A 137 13.54 -6.69 10.86
CA ASN A 137 14.70 -7.54 10.61
C ASN A 137 15.09 -7.61 9.12
N LEU A 138 14.15 -7.32 8.20
CA LEU A 138 14.40 -7.31 6.76
C LEU A 138 15.05 -6.02 6.26
N VAL A 139 14.69 -4.89 6.86
CA VAL A 139 15.14 -3.56 6.41
C VAL A 139 16.20 -2.94 7.34
N GLY A 140 16.37 -3.47 8.55
CA GLY A 140 17.26 -2.91 9.58
C GLY A 140 16.69 -1.65 10.25
N GLU A 141 17.40 -1.10 11.23
CA GLU A 141 16.98 0.09 11.98
C GLU A 141 16.99 1.37 11.11
N ASN A 142 17.88 1.44 10.12
CA ASN A 142 17.93 2.53 9.12
C ASN A 142 17.62 1.96 7.73
N ARG A 143 16.33 1.93 7.36
CA ARG A 143 15.94 1.39 6.05
C ARG A 143 16.60 2.13 4.87
N TRP A 144 16.94 3.41 5.04
CA TRP A 144 17.64 4.21 4.04
C TRP A 144 19.05 3.69 3.71
N ASP A 145 19.67 2.92 4.62
CA ASP A 145 20.93 2.21 4.33
C ASP A 145 20.69 1.00 3.43
N SER A 146 19.53 0.34 3.53
CA SER A 146 19.13 -0.80 2.69
C SER A 146 18.77 -0.42 1.24
N TYR A 147 18.52 0.87 1.00
CA TYR A 147 18.26 1.44 -0.32
C TYR A 147 19.55 1.87 -1.05
N ASN A 148 20.58 2.24 -0.30
CA ASN A 148 21.86 2.70 -0.81
C ASN A 148 22.95 1.62 -0.92
N SER A 149 22.62 0.36 -0.58
CA SER A 149 23.53 -0.79 -0.64
C SER A 149 23.43 -1.62 -1.93
#